data_AF-A0A7L1SI76-F1
#
_entry.id   AF-A0A7L1SI76-F1
#
_cell.length_a   1.000
_cell.length_b   1.000
_cell.length_c   1.000
_cell.angle_alpha   90.00
_cell.angle_beta   90.00
_cell.angle_gamma   90.00
#
_symmetry.space_group_name_H-M   'P 1'
#
loop_
_entity.id
_entity.type
_entity.pdbx_description
1 polymer ?
#
loop_
_entity_poly.entity_id
_entity_poly.type
_entity_poly.pdbx_seq_one_letter_code
_entity_poly.pdbx_strand_id
1 'polypeptide(L)'
;MKSYFTKESKILAHNEKAALYSKLLQSAQEQHGKLQSRIEKVDELLKEAESCLVALEEDSDWEEREADCSDEMAAGKNLEEELESLKAQEEELERELSDLETQNEQMRAQMNELKEKEKSCQELLETYNFTEWEITEWSEQQAVFNFLYDSIELTVVFGPPIDGDVFGENPSREIVSLNFESLLDEEKAPPSSCLVQRLIFQFIESQGCWQEKCPALYYLPQVLRDVSLVVSRCKILGEEIEFLERWGGKFNLLKTDISDTTVKLLFSASTAFAKFELALSLSADYPSASLPFTVQNQIGNIGEEQISAVLSNVPAGYHYLRRIVSLIHQNLLQDPR
;
A
#
# COMPACT_ATOMS: atom_id res chain seq x y z
N MET A 1 -72.24 -58.69 13.15
CA MET A 1 -70.78 -58.96 13.08
C MET A 1 -69.87 -57.71 13.14
N LYS A 2 -70.36 -56.49 13.45
CA LYS A 2 -69.54 -55.26 13.59
C LYS A 2 -69.18 -54.87 15.04
N SER A 3 -69.69 -55.59 16.05
CA SER A 3 -69.49 -55.29 17.48
C SER A 3 -68.34 -56.06 18.13
N TYR A 4 -67.98 -57.23 17.59
CA TYR A 4 -66.88 -58.06 18.11
C TYR A 4 -65.50 -57.50 17.76
N PHE A 5 -65.28 -57.08 16.50
CA PHE A 5 -64.01 -56.50 16.05
C PHE A 5 -63.59 -55.25 16.84
N THR A 6 -64.55 -54.37 17.19
CA THR A 6 -64.26 -53.15 17.97
C THR A 6 -63.89 -53.45 19.42
N LYS A 7 -64.35 -54.58 19.99
CA LYS A 7 -63.95 -55.01 21.35
C LYS A 7 -62.55 -55.62 21.32
N GLU A 8 -62.23 -56.41 20.30
CA GLU A 8 -60.94 -57.08 20.16
C GLU A 8 -59.80 -56.07 19.93
N SER A 9 -59.98 -55.07 19.06
CA SER A 9 -58.98 -53.99 18.90
C SER A 9 -58.75 -53.16 20.18
N LYS A 10 -59.79 -52.96 21.01
CA LYS A 10 -59.64 -52.27 22.30
C LYS A 10 -58.84 -53.09 23.31
N ILE A 11 -59.02 -54.41 23.34
CA ILE A 11 -58.26 -55.31 24.20
C ILE A 11 -56.80 -55.35 23.76
N LEU A 12 -56.54 -55.40 22.45
CA LEU A 12 -55.19 -55.39 21.88
C LEU A 12 -54.46 -54.07 22.21
N ALA A 13 -55.11 -52.92 22.00
CA ALA A 13 -54.57 -51.62 22.37
C ALA A 13 -54.33 -51.47 23.89
N HIS A 14 -55.19 -52.06 24.73
CA HIS A 14 -54.99 -52.06 26.18
C HIS A 14 -53.80 -52.93 26.58
N ASN A 15 -53.62 -54.09 25.97
CA ASN A 15 -52.48 -54.97 26.21
C ASN A 15 -51.16 -54.34 25.73
N GLU A 16 -51.16 -53.69 24.57
CA GLU A 16 -50.02 -52.92 24.08
C GLU A 16 -49.67 -51.77 25.03
N LYS A 17 -50.68 -51.03 25.53
CA LYS A 17 -50.51 -49.97 26.51
C LYS A 17 -49.94 -50.50 27.84
N ALA A 18 -50.45 -51.63 28.32
CA ALA A 18 -49.92 -52.28 29.54
C ALA A 18 -48.46 -52.73 29.36
N ALA A 19 -48.11 -53.29 28.19
CA ALA A 19 -46.74 -53.67 27.87
C ALA A 19 -45.81 -52.44 27.78
N LEU A 20 -46.28 -51.33 27.22
CA LEU A 20 -45.52 -50.07 27.18
C LEU A 20 -45.27 -49.49 28.58
N TYR A 21 -46.29 -49.45 29.45
CA TYR A 21 -46.09 -48.99 30.83
C TYR A 21 -45.19 -49.92 31.63
N SER A 22 -45.28 -51.23 31.43
CA SER A 22 -44.38 -52.18 32.09
C SER A 22 -42.92 -51.97 31.66
N LYS A 23 -42.66 -51.75 30.37
CA LYS A 23 -41.32 -51.39 29.87
C LYS A 23 -40.83 -50.03 30.42
N LEU A 24 -41.72 -49.04 30.51
CA LEU A 24 -41.39 -47.74 31.06
C LEU A 24 -41.03 -47.84 32.55
N LEU A 25 -41.79 -48.62 33.32
CA LEU A 25 -41.54 -48.87 34.74
C LEU A 25 -40.19 -49.57 34.94
N GLN A 26 -39.90 -50.61 34.14
CA GLN A 26 -38.64 -51.33 34.22
C GLN A 26 -37.44 -50.42 33.87
N SER A 27 -37.57 -49.61 32.81
CA SER A 27 -36.56 -48.62 32.44
C SER A 27 -36.34 -47.58 33.57
N ALA A 28 -37.43 -47.07 34.17
CA ALA A 28 -37.34 -46.15 35.30
C ALA A 28 -36.65 -46.78 36.52
N GLN A 29 -36.93 -48.05 36.83
CA GLN A 29 -36.26 -48.78 37.91
C GLN A 29 -34.77 -48.99 37.64
N GLU A 30 -34.38 -49.34 36.41
CA GLU A 30 -32.96 -49.46 36.04
C GLU A 30 -32.21 -48.12 36.15
N GLN A 31 -32.84 -47.02 35.72
CA GLN A 31 -32.24 -45.69 35.86
C GLN A 31 -32.13 -45.27 37.32
N HIS A 32 -33.13 -45.58 38.15
CA HIS A 32 -33.07 -45.32 39.58
C HIS A 32 -31.93 -46.12 40.25
N GLY A 33 -31.74 -47.39 39.90
CA GLY A 33 -30.62 -48.19 40.41
C GLY A 33 -29.25 -47.61 40.00
N LYS A 34 -29.12 -47.14 38.76
CA LYS A 34 -27.90 -46.46 38.28
C LYS A 34 -27.64 -45.15 39.04
N LEU A 35 -28.67 -44.35 39.27
CA LEU A 35 -28.55 -43.12 40.06
C LEU A 35 -28.13 -43.42 41.50
N GLN A 36 -28.73 -44.42 42.13
CA GLN A 36 -28.44 -44.78 43.51
C GLN A 36 -26.99 -45.28 43.68
N SER A 37 -26.51 -46.14 42.79
CA SER A 37 -25.10 -46.57 42.79
C SER A 37 -24.12 -45.43 42.51
N ARG A 38 -24.53 -44.38 41.78
CA ARG A 38 -23.72 -43.18 41.58
C ARG A 38 -23.68 -42.28 42.81
N ILE A 39 -24.79 -42.19 43.55
CA ILE A 39 -24.86 -41.46 44.84
C ILE A 39 -23.94 -42.13 45.87
N GLU A 40 -23.99 -43.46 46.00
CA GLU A 40 -23.11 -44.19 46.92
C GLU A 40 -21.62 -43.96 46.64
N LYS A 41 -21.23 -43.92 45.36
CA LYS A 41 -19.86 -43.57 44.96
C LYS A 41 -19.45 -42.15 45.33
N VAL A 42 -20.37 -41.19 45.23
CA VAL A 42 -20.09 -39.80 45.63
C VAL A 42 -19.93 -39.70 47.14
N ASP A 43 -20.74 -40.42 47.92
CA ASP A 43 -20.61 -40.47 49.39
C ASP A 43 -19.28 -41.07 49.85
N GLU A 44 -18.77 -42.11 49.16
CA GLU A 44 -17.43 -42.66 49.44
C GLU A 44 -16.32 -41.62 49.20
N LEU A 45 -16.37 -40.91 48.07
CA LEU A 45 -15.40 -39.86 47.75
C LEU A 45 -15.46 -38.69 48.74
N LEU A 46 -16.66 -38.35 49.23
CA LEU A 46 -16.85 -37.27 50.20
C LEU A 46 -16.22 -37.62 51.55
N LYS A 47 -16.37 -38.87 52.01
CA LYS A 47 -15.69 -39.37 53.22
C LYS A 47 -14.17 -39.37 53.09
N GLU A 48 -13.65 -39.72 51.92
CA GLU A 48 -12.22 -39.68 51.66
C GLU A 48 -11.70 -38.24 51.71
N ALA A 49 -12.43 -37.29 51.12
CA ALA A 49 -12.10 -35.86 51.20
C ALA A 49 -12.16 -35.32 52.64
N GLU A 50 -13.16 -35.70 53.44
CA GLU A 50 -13.24 -35.35 54.86
C GLU A 50 -12.04 -35.91 55.65
N SER A 51 -11.62 -37.14 55.37
CA SER A 51 -10.43 -37.73 56.02
C SER A 51 -9.15 -36.98 55.65
N CYS A 52 -9.02 -36.52 54.39
CA CYS A 52 -7.88 -35.70 53.99
C CYS A 52 -7.86 -34.33 54.67
N LEU A 53 -9.02 -33.71 54.88
CA LEU A 53 -9.12 -32.43 55.59
C LEU A 53 -8.70 -32.56 57.06
N VAL A 54 -9.15 -33.61 57.75
CA VAL A 54 -8.76 -33.86 59.15
C VAL A 54 -7.24 -34.05 59.27
N ALA A 55 -6.63 -34.81 58.36
CA ALA A 55 -5.18 -34.99 58.34
C ALA A 55 -4.41 -33.68 58.13
N LEU A 56 -4.95 -32.76 57.32
CA LEU A 56 -4.35 -31.43 57.13
C LEU A 56 -4.51 -30.52 58.36
N GLU A 57 -5.64 -30.58 59.06
CA GLU A 57 -5.83 -29.83 60.31
C GLU A 57 -4.86 -30.30 61.41
N GLU A 58 -4.63 -31.61 61.54
CA GLU A 58 -3.66 -32.16 62.50
C GLU A 58 -2.20 -31.73 62.21
N ASP A 59 -1.82 -31.55 60.94
CA ASP A 59 -0.50 -31.03 60.58
C ASP A 59 -0.35 -29.54 60.94
N SER A 60 -1.43 -28.74 60.91
CA SER A 60 -1.38 -27.31 61.23
C SER A 60 -1.25 -27.00 62.74
N ASP A 61 -1.64 -27.93 63.61
CA ASP A 61 -1.62 -27.76 65.07
C ASP A 61 -0.20 -27.86 65.68
N TRP A 62 0.81 -28.28 64.88
CA TRP A 62 2.21 -28.32 65.30
C TRP A 62 2.92 -26.95 65.26
N GLU A 63 2.37 -25.96 64.55
CA GLU A 63 3.01 -24.63 64.41
C GLU A 63 2.78 -23.71 65.63
N GLU A 64 1.84 -24.02 66.54
CA GLU A 64 1.46 -23.12 67.65
C GLU A 64 2.18 -23.42 69.00
N ARG A 65 3.19 -24.31 69.01
CA ARG A 65 3.86 -24.79 70.23
C ARG A 65 5.34 -24.43 70.41
N GLU A 66 5.87 -23.44 69.68
CA GLU A 66 7.21 -22.90 69.94
C GLU A 66 7.12 -21.47 70.51
N ALA A 67 7.17 -21.37 71.84
CA ALA A 67 7.36 -20.11 72.53
C ALA A 67 8.32 -20.31 73.72
N ASP A 68 9.62 -20.34 73.43
CA ASP A 68 10.67 -19.94 74.39
C ASP A 68 12.06 -19.91 73.71
N CYS A 69 12.53 -18.75 73.22
CA CYS A 69 13.95 -18.53 72.90
C CYS A 69 14.29 -17.03 72.72
N SER A 70 15.10 -16.48 73.61
CA SER A 70 15.56 -15.07 73.55
C SER A 70 16.55 -14.76 72.40
N ASP A 71 16.94 -15.76 71.60
CA ASP A 71 17.81 -15.60 70.41
C ASP A 71 16.99 -15.11 69.19
N GLU A 72 15.66 -15.25 69.24
CA GLU A 72 14.73 -14.83 68.19
C GLU A 72 14.56 -13.31 68.10
N MET A 73 14.84 -12.53 69.16
CA MET A 73 14.73 -11.06 69.06
C MET A 73 15.82 -10.44 68.18
N ALA A 74 17.03 -11.03 68.17
CA ALA A 74 18.13 -10.55 67.32
C ALA A 74 17.98 -11.08 65.88
N ALA A 75 17.56 -12.33 65.73
CA ALA A 75 17.21 -12.90 64.42
C ALA A 75 15.99 -12.21 63.80
N GLY A 76 14.96 -11.88 64.60
CA GLY A 76 13.77 -11.17 64.18
C GLY A 76 14.03 -9.74 63.72
N LYS A 77 14.96 -9.01 64.37
CA LYS A 77 15.40 -7.70 63.89
C LYS A 77 16.15 -7.77 62.56
N ASN A 78 17.01 -8.78 62.38
CA ASN A 78 17.72 -8.97 61.12
C ASN A 78 16.75 -9.35 59.98
N LEU A 79 15.77 -10.20 60.28
CA LEU A 79 14.68 -10.53 59.36
C LEU A 79 13.81 -9.32 59.01
N GLU A 80 13.56 -8.41 59.97
CA GLU A 80 12.79 -7.18 59.75
C GLU A 80 13.55 -6.18 58.86
N GLU A 81 14.86 -6.01 59.07
CA GLU A 81 15.73 -5.22 58.20
C GLU A 81 15.84 -5.81 56.78
N GLU A 82 15.93 -7.14 56.64
CA GLU A 82 15.87 -7.83 55.35
C GLU A 82 14.51 -7.64 54.67
N LEU A 83 13.40 -7.70 55.42
CA LEU A 83 12.05 -7.45 54.90
C LEU A 83 11.86 -6.02 54.40
N GLU A 84 12.37 -5.03 55.14
CA GLU A 84 12.36 -3.63 54.72
C GLU A 84 13.22 -3.41 53.47
N SER A 85 14.41 -4.04 53.41
CA SER A 85 15.27 -4.00 52.21
C SER A 85 14.58 -4.64 51.00
N LEU A 86 13.93 -5.80 51.19
CA LEU A 86 13.21 -6.49 50.11
C LEU A 86 12.00 -5.68 49.63
N LYS A 87 11.25 -5.05 50.53
CA LYS A 87 10.15 -4.14 50.17
C LYS A 87 10.64 -2.93 49.38
N ALA A 88 11.75 -2.33 49.77
CA ALA A 88 12.35 -1.22 49.03
C ALA A 88 12.80 -1.65 47.62
N GLN A 89 13.32 -2.87 47.48
CA GLN A 89 13.68 -3.45 46.17
C GLN A 89 12.44 -3.77 45.33
N GLU A 90 11.36 -4.27 45.94
CA GLU A 90 10.08 -4.53 45.28
C GLU A 90 9.48 -3.23 44.74
N GLU A 91 9.42 -2.16 45.55
CA GLU A 91 8.93 -0.85 45.12
C GLU A 91 9.79 -0.20 44.01
N GLU A 92 11.10 -0.46 43.98
CA GLU A 92 11.97 -0.01 42.88
C GLU A 92 11.70 -0.80 41.60
N LEU A 93 11.60 -2.13 41.70
CA LEU A 93 11.28 -3.00 40.56
C LEU A 93 9.89 -2.72 39.99
N GLU A 94 8.90 -2.40 40.84
CA GLU A 94 7.57 -1.99 40.37
C GLU A 94 7.61 -0.67 39.60
N ARG A 95 8.43 0.30 40.04
CA ARG A 95 8.65 1.55 39.31
C ARG A 95 9.36 1.31 37.97
N GLU A 96 10.40 0.49 37.96
CA GLU A 96 11.10 0.11 36.72
C GLU A 96 10.17 -0.62 35.74
N LEU A 97 9.32 -1.53 36.23
CA LEU A 97 8.32 -2.22 35.40
C LEU A 97 7.30 -1.24 34.81
N SER A 98 6.81 -0.29 35.61
CA SER A 98 5.88 0.72 35.12
C SER A 98 6.51 1.62 34.06
N ASP A 99 7.75 2.06 34.27
CA ASP A 99 8.50 2.84 33.28
C ASP A 99 8.73 2.02 32.00
N LEU A 100 9.08 0.75 32.11
CA LEU A 100 9.27 -0.14 30.96
C LEU A 100 7.96 -0.37 30.18
N GLU A 101 6.82 -0.50 30.87
CA GLU A 101 5.51 -0.60 30.25
C GLU A 101 5.15 0.66 29.46
N THR A 102 5.38 1.86 30.03
CA THR A 102 5.13 3.11 29.31
C THR A 102 6.01 3.26 28.08
N GLN A 103 7.28 2.86 28.15
CA GLN A 103 8.19 2.85 27.01
C GLN A 103 7.74 1.85 25.93
N ASN A 104 7.25 0.68 26.32
CA ASN A 104 6.76 -0.34 25.40
C ASN A 104 5.48 0.13 24.68
N GLU A 105 4.57 0.80 25.39
CA GLU A 105 3.37 1.39 24.80
C GLU A 105 3.72 2.50 23.80
N GLN A 106 4.70 3.36 24.14
CA GLN A 106 5.21 4.40 23.24
C GLN A 106 5.85 3.80 21.98
N MET A 107 6.68 2.76 22.13
CA MET A 107 7.31 2.08 21.00
C MET A 107 6.28 1.36 20.12
N ARG A 108 5.24 0.79 20.72
CA ARG A 108 4.11 0.19 19.98
C ARG A 108 3.34 1.24 19.18
N ALA A 109 3.09 2.42 19.74
CA ALA A 109 2.45 3.52 19.02
C ALA A 109 3.31 3.98 17.82
N GLN A 110 4.63 4.12 18.01
CA GLN A 110 5.56 4.45 16.92
C GLN A 110 5.61 3.38 15.83
N MET A 111 5.61 2.10 16.22
CA MET A 111 5.57 0.97 15.28
C MET A 111 4.29 0.98 14.44
N ASN A 112 3.15 1.28 15.05
CA ASN A 112 1.89 1.41 14.33
C ASN A 112 1.89 2.59 13.35
N GLU A 113 2.43 3.76 13.76
CA GLU A 113 2.56 4.91 12.86
C GLU A 113 3.46 4.60 11.65
N LEU A 114 4.59 3.92 11.89
CA LEU A 114 5.49 3.49 10.81
C LEU A 114 4.82 2.49 9.88
N LYS A 115 4.04 1.54 10.41
CA LYS A 115 3.30 0.55 9.63
C LYS A 115 2.22 1.20 8.75
N GLU A 116 1.51 2.22 9.25
CA GLU A 116 0.56 2.99 8.44
C GLU A 116 1.26 3.79 7.33
N LYS A 117 2.44 4.38 7.64
CA LYS A 117 3.27 5.04 6.61
C LYS A 117 3.75 4.06 5.55
N GLU A 118 4.23 2.88 5.94
CA GLU A 118 4.65 1.81 5.03
C GLU A 118 3.50 1.40 4.12
N LYS A 119 2.32 1.15 4.70
CA LYS A 119 1.12 0.82 3.93
C LYS A 119 0.73 1.93 2.94
N SER A 120 0.77 3.18 3.38
CA SER A 120 0.51 4.34 2.50
C SER A 120 1.53 4.43 1.37
N CYS A 121 2.81 4.19 1.63
CA CYS A 121 3.86 4.14 0.61
C CYS A 121 3.65 2.98 -0.36
N GLN A 122 3.27 1.81 0.13
CA GLN A 122 2.97 0.64 -0.71
C GLN A 122 1.74 0.89 -1.59
N GLU A 123 0.66 1.44 -1.04
CA GLU A 123 -0.52 1.86 -1.81
C GLU A 123 -0.15 2.90 -2.88
N LEU A 124 0.77 3.83 -2.58
CA LEU A 124 1.33 4.75 -3.57
C LEU A 124 2.11 4.00 -4.65
N LEU A 125 2.99 3.06 -4.30
CA LEU A 125 3.76 2.28 -5.27
C LEU A 125 2.87 1.43 -6.18
N GLU A 126 1.80 0.84 -5.65
CA GLU A 126 0.82 0.08 -6.42
C GLU A 126 -0.04 0.99 -7.31
N THR A 127 -0.39 2.20 -6.84
CA THR A 127 -1.14 3.20 -7.62
C THR A 127 -0.29 3.80 -8.74
N TYR A 128 0.99 4.05 -8.47
CA TYR A 128 1.96 4.59 -9.41
C TYR A 128 2.88 3.46 -9.86
N ASN A 129 2.41 2.62 -10.78
CA ASN A 129 3.27 1.62 -11.41
C ASN A 129 4.37 2.34 -12.21
N PHE A 130 5.54 2.51 -11.61
CA PHE A 130 6.63 3.33 -12.15
C PHE A 130 7.39 2.67 -13.31
N THR A 131 7.12 1.39 -13.59
CA THR A 131 7.65 0.72 -14.78
C THR A 131 6.80 1.14 -15.98
N GLU A 132 7.27 2.18 -16.67
CA GLU A 132 6.72 2.65 -17.96
C GLU A 132 7.00 1.68 -19.12
N TRP A 133 7.61 0.52 -18.85
CA TRP A 133 7.95 -0.48 -19.85
C TRP A 133 7.48 -1.88 -19.49
N GLU A 134 7.18 -2.65 -20.54
CA GLU A 134 6.86 -4.07 -20.48
C GLU A 134 7.86 -4.85 -21.34
N ILE A 135 8.27 -6.03 -20.89
CA ILE A 135 9.13 -6.92 -21.67
C ILE A 135 8.23 -7.77 -22.57
N THR A 136 8.39 -7.63 -23.88
CA THR A 136 7.63 -8.40 -24.86
C THR A 136 8.40 -9.62 -25.36
N GLU A 137 9.72 -9.50 -25.46
CA GLU A 137 10.59 -10.61 -25.87
C GLU A 137 11.84 -10.64 -25.01
N TRP A 138 12.21 -11.84 -24.54
CA TRP A 138 13.50 -12.08 -23.92
C TRP A 138 14.10 -13.37 -24.47
N SER A 139 15.26 -13.25 -25.11
CA SER A 139 15.99 -14.36 -25.70
C SER A 139 17.47 -14.31 -25.32
N GLU A 140 18.25 -15.30 -25.74
CA GLU A 140 19.71 -15.27 -25.53
C GLU A 140 20.40 -14.19 -26.39
N GLN A 141 19.79 -13.76 -27.50
CA GLN A 141 20.43 -12.85 -28.45
C GLN A 141 19.89 -11.42 -28.35
N GLN A 142 18.67 -11.25 -27.86
CA GLN A 142 18.02 -9.95 -27.78
C GLN A 142 16.95 -9.89 -26.68
N ALA A 143 16.66 -8.68 -26.22
CA ALA A 143 15.50 -8.36 -25.41
C ALA A 143 14.76 -7.16 -26.01
N VAL A 144 13.43 -7.22 -26.00
CA VAL A 144 12.56 -6.18 -26.54
C VAL A 144 11.70 -5.63 -25.41
N PHE A 145 11.73 -4.32 -25.26
CA PHE A 145 10.98 -3.57 -24.26
C PHE A 145 10.04 -2.60 -24.96
N ASN A 146 8.78 -2.60 -24.55
CA ASN A 146 7.79 -1.67 -25.07
C ASN A 146 7.51 -0.56 -24.05
N PHE A 147 7.41 0.67 -24.53
CA PHE A 147 7.06 1.86 -23.74
C PHE A 147 5.78 2.50 -24.31
N LEU A 148 5.09 3.29 -23.47
CA LEU A 148 3.89 4.05 -23.86
C LEU A 148 2.83 3.20 -24.58
N TYR A 149 2.35 2.14 -23.93
CA TYR A 149 1.29 1.29 -24.50
C TYR A 149 1.65 0.77 -25.91
N ASP A 150 2.82 0.16 -26.04
CA ASP A 150 3.35 -0.41 -27.29
C ASP A 150 3.61 0.57 -28.44
N SER A 151 3.67 1.88 -28.16
CA SER A 151 3.94 2.88 -29.21
C SER A 151 5.43 3.14 -29.45
N ILE A 152 6.30 2.75 -28.52
CA ILE A 152 7.75 2.84 -28.65
C ILE A 152 8.35 1.48 -28.30
N GLU A 153 9.17 0.95 -29.19
CA GLU A 153 9.89 -0.31 -28.99
C GLU A 153 11.38 -0.02 -28.78
N LEU A 154 11.97 -0.66 -27.77
CA LEU A 154 13.41 -0.67 -27.52
C LEU A 154 13.93 -2.10 -27.72
N THR A 155 14.75 -2.27 -28.73
CA THR A 155 15.42 -3.53 -29.02
C THR A 155 16.87 -3.48 -28.54
N VAL A 156 17.21 -4.39 -27.63
CA VAL A 156 18.55 -4.57 -27.05
C VAL A 156 19.14 -5.87 -27.60
N VAL A 157 20.25 -5.79 -28.32
CA VAL A 157 20.94 -6.97 -28.85
C VAL A 157 22.14 -7.30 -27.97
N PHE A 158 22.18 -8.53 -27.45
CA PHE A 158 23.23 -9.02 -26.58
C PHE A 158 24.43 -9.55 -27.38
N GLY A 159 25.61 -9.22 -26.87
CA GLY A 159 26.90 -9.72 -27.34
C GLY A 159 27.39 -10.93 -26.56
N PRO A 160 28.67 -11.31 -26.73
CA PRO A 160 29.24 -12.41 -25.98
C PRO A 160 29.23 -12.13 -24.46
N PRO A 161 29.19 -13.19 -23.64
CA PRO A 161 29.36 -13.05 -22.19
C PRO A 161 30.75 -12.48 -21.88
N ILE A 162 30.82 -11.58 -20.90
CA ILE A 162 32.07 -10.95 -20.48
C ILE A 162 32.87 -11.98 -19.67
N ASP A 163 34.13 -12.22 -20.06
CA ASP A 163 35.02 -13.18 -19.41
C ASP A 163 35.25 -12.83 -17.93
N GLY A 164 34.94 -13.76 -17.03
CA GLY A 164 35.18 -13.64 -15.58
C GLY A 164 34.00 -13.97 -14.67
N ASP A 165 32.78 -14.05 -15.21
CA ASP A 165 31.57 -14.34 -14.43
C ASP A 165 31.24 -15.85 -14.44
N VAL A 166 32.11 -16.63 -13.77
CA VAL A 166 32.00 -18.11 -13.68
C VAL A 166 31.08 -18.56 -12.54
N PHE A 167 30.53 -17.63 -11.75
CA PHE A 167 29.83 -17.96 -10.50
C PHE A 167 28.40 -17.39 -10.37
N GLY A 168 27.87 -16.66 -11.37
CA GLY A 168 26.48 -16.21 -11.40
C GLY A 168 25.58 -17.05 -12.32
N GLU A 169 24.30 -17.24 -11.95
CA GLU A 169 23.29 -17.88 -12.82
C GLU A 169 23.01 -17.09 -14.12
N ASN A 170 23.44 -15.83 -14.22
CA ASN A 170 23.30 -14.98 -15.39
C ASN A 170 24.60 -14.19 -15.65
N PRO A 171 25.49 -14.63 -16.55
CA PRO A 171 26.73 -13.92 -16.84
C PRO A 171 26.41 -12.55 -17.46
N SER A 172 27.07 -11.50 -16.97
CA SER A 172 26.98 -10.17 -17.58
C SER A 172 27.40 -10.22 -19.06
N ARG A 173 26.54 -9.69 -19.96
CA ARG A 173 26.76 -9.68 -21.41
C ARG A 173 27.07 -8.28 -21.89
N GLU A 174 27.88 -8.18 -22.94
CA GLU A 174 28.06 -6.93 -23.68
C GLU A 174 26.76 -6.60 -24.44
N ILE A 175 26.50 -5.31 -24.68
CA ILE A 175 25.37 -4.88 -25.52
C ILE A 175 25.92 -4.41 -26.87
N VAL A 176 25.52 -5.10 -27.94
CA VAL A 176 25.98 -4.82 -29.31
C VAL A 176 25.22 -3.65 -29.91
N SER A 177 23.90 -3.57 -29.67
CA SER A 177 23.08 -2.46 -30.16
C SER A 177 21.88 -2.20 -29.26
N LEU A 178 21.50 -0.92 -29.21
CA LEU A 178 20.33 -0.38 -28.53
C LEU A 178 19.59 0.48 -29.54
N ASN A 179 18.45 -0.01 -30.02
CA ASN A 179 17.67 0.65 -31.07
C ASN A 179 16.28 0.98 -30.54
N PHE A 180 15.82 2.20 -30.83
CA PHE A 180 14.48 2.65 -30.52
C PHE A 180 13.67 2.82 -31.81
N GLU A 181 12.47 2.28 -31.85
CA GLU A 181 11.56 2.36 -32.99
C GLU A 181 10.21 2.93 -32.57
N SER A 182 9.64 3.77 -33.44
CA SER A 182 8.29 4.32 -33.29
C SER A 182 7.31 3.39 -33.97
N LEU A 183 6.30 2.92 -33.22
CA LEU A 183 5.20 2.11 -33.74
C LEU A 183 3.89 2.91 -33.86
N LEU A 184 3.95 4.23 -33.63
CA LEU A 184 2.78 5.10 -33.69
C LEU A 184 2.45 5.45 -35.15
N ASP A 185 1.18 5.30 -35.51
CA ASP A 185 0.64 5.77 -36.79
C ASP A 185 0.36 7.29 -36.71
N GLU A 186 1.30 8.12 -37.18
CA GLU A 186 1.21 9.59 -37.13
C GLU A 186 -0.06 10.14 -37.82
N GLU A 187 -0.62 9.44 -38.81
CA GLU A 187 -1.82 9.91 -39.53
C GLU A 187 -3.11 9.68 -38.73
N LYS A 188 -3.13 8.65 -37.87
CA LYS A 188 -4.31 8.28 -37.07
C LYS A 188 -4.23 8.74 -35.61
N ALA A 189 -3.04 8.96 -35.10
CA ALA A 189 -2.83 9.29 -33.69
C ALA A 189 -3.28 10.72 -33.36
N PRO A 190 -3.75 10.96 -32.11
CA PRO A 190 -4.00 12.32 -31.63
C PRO A 190 -2.74 13.19 -31.71
N PRO A 191 -2.85 14.50 -32.01
CA PRO A 191 -1.71 15.41 -32.04
C PRO A 191 -0.91 15.44 -30.72
N SER A 192 -1.59 15.25 -29.58
CA SER A 192 -0.97 15.10 -28.26
C SER A 192 0.01 13.92 -28.22
N SER A 193 -0.40 12.76 -28.75
CA SER A 193 0.41 11.54 -28.78
C SER A 193 1.61 11.69 -29.72
N CYS A 194 1.42 12.30 -30.90
CA CYS A 194 2.50 12.58 -31.84
C CYS A 194 3.56 13.52 -31.23
N LEU A 195 3.13 14.56 -30.49
CA LEU A 195 4.03 15.45 -29.78
C LEU A 195 4.83 14.71 -28.70
N VAL A 196 4.16 13.92 -27.85
CA VAL A 196 4.81 13.14 -26.79
C VAL A 196 5.91 12.26 -27.36
N GLN A 197 5.60 11.54 -28.43
CA GLN A 197 6.56 10.66 -29.08
C GLN A 197 7.74 11.44 -29.68
N ARG A 198 7.47 12.56 -30.37
CA ARG A 198 8.53 13.44 -30.90
C ARG A 198 9.49 13.94 -29.82
N LEU A 199 8.97 14.34 -28.67
CA LEU A 199 9.80 14.78 -27.54
C LEU A 199 10.67 13.63 -26.99
N ILE A 200 10.12 12.42 -26.91
CA ILE A 200 10.88 11.25 -26.45
C ILE A 200 11.99 10.90 -27.46
N PHE A 201 11.70 10.91 -28.76
CA PHE A 201 12.73 10.67 -29.78
C PHE A 201 13.78 11.79 -29.82
N GLN A 202 13.38 13.04 -29.59
CA GLN A 202 14.33 14.14 -29.42
C GLN A 202 15.30 13.88 -28.25
N PHE A 203 14.82 13.34 -27.12
CA PHE A 203 15.69 12.91 -26.03
C PHE A 203 16.62 11.79 -26.47
N ILE A 204 16.07 10.73 -27.06
CA ILE A 204 16.83 9.55 -27.49
C ILE A 204 17.96 9.96 -28.45
N GLU A 205 17.68 10.82 -29.41
CA GLU A 205 18.66 11.34 -30.37
C GLU A 205 19.69 12.27 -29.70
N SER A 206 19.26 13.10 -28.73
CA SER A 206 20.18 14.01 -28.01
C SER A 206 21.21 13.28 -27.16
N GLN A 207 20.89 12.06 -26.71
CA GLN A 207 21.81 11.24 -25.90
C GLN A 207 22.96 10.65 -26.73
N GLY A 208 22.93 10.73 -28.07
CA GLY A 208 23.98 10.23 -28.95
C GLY A 208 24.05 8.69 -28.99
N CYS A 209 25.26 8.13 -28.93
CA CYS A 209 25.47 6.68 -29.02
C CYS A 209 25.13 5.99 -27.69
N TRP A 210 23.91 5.43 -27.60
CA TRP A 210 23.45 4.64 -26.44
C TRP A 210 24.36 3.45 -26.10
N GLN A 211 25.05 2.89 -27.11
CA GLN A 211 26.05 1.83 -26.94
C GLN A 211 27.21 2.26 -26.02
N GLU A 212 27.68 3.51 -26.13
CA GLU A 212 28.76 4.01 -25.27
C GLU A 212 28.32 4.19 -23.81
N LYS A 213 27.03 4.53 -23.61
CA LYS A 213 26.44 4.71 -22.28
C LYS A 213 26.04 3.39 -21.62
N CYS A 214 25.79 2.37 -22.43
CA CYS A 214 25.33 1.06 -21.98
C CYS A 214 26.16 -0.04 -22.65
N PRO A 215 27.46 -0.16 -22.32
CA PRO A 215 28.32 -1.17 -22.93
C PRO A 215 27.98 -2.59 -22.47
N ALA A 216 27.32 -2.74 -21.31
CA ALA A 216 27.06 -4.02 -20.68
C ALA A 216 25.67 -4.08 -20.02
N LEU A 217 25.14 -5.30 -19.89
CA LEU A 217 23.79 -5.58 -19.39
C LEU A 217 23.49 -4.95 -18.03
N TYR A 218 24.48 -4.82 -17.14
CA TYR A 218 24.26 -4.24 -15.82
C TYR A 218 23.96 -2.72 -15.85
N TYR A 219 24.25 -2.03 -16.95
CA TYR A 219 23.86 -0.63 -17.16
C TYR A 219 22.44 -0.50 -17.73
N LEU A 220 21.86 -1.58 -18.26
CA LEU A 220 20.53 -1.55 -18.87
C LEU A 220 19.44 -1.04 -17.92
N PRO A 221 19.38 -1.43 -16.63
CA PRO A 221 18.39 -0.88 -15.70
C PRO A 221 18.47 0.64 -15.54
N GLN A 222 19.68 1.21 -15.61
CA GLN A 222 19.88 2.66 -15.52
C GLN A 222 19.33 3.36 -16.77
N VAL A 223 19.62 2.82 -17.96
CA VAL A 223 19.06 3.34 -19.23
C VAL A 223 17.54 3.26 -19.24
N LEU A 224 16.98 2.10 -18.86
CA LEU A 224 15.53 1.92 -18.79
C LEU A 224 14.89 2.92 -17.84
N ARG A 225 15.52 3.18 -16.69
CA ARG A 225 15.05 4.19 -15.72
C ARG A 225 15.08 5.60 -16.30
N ASP A 226 16.16 5.99 -16.96
CA ASP A 226 16.32 7.33 -17.52
C ASP A 226 15.30 7.58 -18.64
N VAL A 227 15.09 6.59 -19.52
CA VAL A 227 14.05 6.64 -20.57
C VAL A 227 12.66 6.66 -19.93
N SER A 228 12.38 5.82 -18.92
CA SER A 228 11.09 5.79 -18.21
C SER A 228 10.74 7.15 -17.58
N LEU A 229 11.74 7.85 -17.05
CA LEU A 229 11.53 9.18 -16.47
C LEU A 229 11.11 10.20 -17.53
N VAL A 230 11.71 10.17 -18.71
CA VAL A 230 11.33 11.07 -19.81
C VAL A 230 9.97 10.68 -20.37
N VAL A 231 9.74 9.39 -20.56
CA VAL A 231 8.46 8.82 -21.03
C VAL A 231 7.31 9.23 -20.12
N SER A 232 7.43 9.02 -18.80
CA SER A 232 6.39 9.39 -17.82
C SER A 232 6.10 10.89 -17.84
N ARG A 233 7.12 11.75 -17.91
CA ARG A 233 6.94 13.21 -17.98
C ARG A 233 6.23 13.64 -19.26
N CYS A 234 6.63 13.07 -20.39
CA CYS A 234 6.00 13.37 -21.68
C CYS A 234 4.56 12.82 -21.73
N LYS A 235 4.30 11.64 -21.18
CA LYS A 235 2.94 11.08 -21.03
C LYS A 235 2.02 12.04 -20.27
N ILE A 236 2.48 12.54 -19.11
CA ILE A 236 1.72 13.53 -18.32
C ILE A 236 1.45 14.78 -19.16
N LEU A 237 2.43 15.28 -19.92
CA LEU A 237 2.23 16.41 -20.83
C LEU A 237 1.17 16.14 -21.90
N GLY A 238 1.15 14.95 -22.50
CA GLY A 238 0.10 14.52 -23.42
C GLY A 238 -1.28 14.59 -22.78
N GLU A 239 -1.42 14.05 -21.56
CA GLU A 239 -2.67 14.11 -20.79
C GLU A 239 -3.04 15.56 -20.40
N GLU A 240 -2.05 16.43 -20.16
CA GLU A 240 -2.29 17.85 -19.92
C GLU A 240 -2.91 18.54 -21.12
N ILE A 241 -2.39 18.27 -22.31
CA ILE A 241 -2.87 18.81 -23.58
C ILE A 241 -4.29 18.34 -23.87
N GLU A 242 -4.56 17.05 -23.75
CA GLU A 242 -5.90 16.50 -23.97
C GLU A 242 -6.93 17.09 -23.00
N PHE A 243 -6.51 17.32 -21.75
CA PHE A 243 -7.34 18.03 -20.79
C PHE A 243 -7.60 19.47 -21.20
N LEU A 244 -6.60 20.19 -21.71
CA LEU A 244 -6.77 21.57 -22.18
C LEU A 244 -7.63 21.65 -23.45
N GLU A 245 -7.54 20.68 -24.35
CA GLU A 245 -8.44 20.60 -25.50
C GLU A 245 -9.90 20.37 -25.07
N ARG A 246 -10.12 19.52 -24.06
CA ARG A 246 -11.47 19.17 -23.60
C ARG A 246 -12.08 20.17 -22.63
N TRP A 247 -11.27 20.79 -21.76
CA TRP A 247 -11.71 21.64 -20.65
C TRP A 247 -11.15 23.07 -20.70
N GLY A 248 -10.37 23.42 -21.72
CA GLY A 248 -9.73 24.72 -21.89
C GLY A 248 -10.70 25.90 -21.84
N GLY A 249 -11.93 25.72 -22.31
CA GLY A 249 -12.97 26.76 -22.26
C GLY A 249 -13.22 27.31 -20.86
N LYS A 250 -13.01 26.51 -19.79
CA LYS A 250 -13.11 26.99 -18.39
C LYS A 250 -12.06 28.05 -18.03
N PHE A 251 -10.97 28.09 -18.78
CA PHE A 251 -9.83 28.97 -18.57
C PHE A 251 -9.74 30.10 -19.60
N ASN A 252 -10.82 30.36 -20.35
CA ASN A 252 -10.83 31.29 -21.50
C ASN A 252 -9.85 30.86 -22.62
N LEU A 253 -9.46 29.58 -22.66
CA LEU A 253 -8.68 28.99 -23.75
C LEU A 253 -9.65 28.54 -24.84
N LEU A 254 -9.60 29.20 -26.00
CA LEU A 254 -10.47 28.92 -27.14
C LEU A 254 -9.98 27.74 -27.97
N LYS A 255 -8.67 27.65 -28.19
CA LYS A 255 -8.07 26.65 -29.07
C LYS A 255 -6.68 26.28 -28.56
N THR A 256 -6.40 24.98 -28.61
CA THR A 256 -5.06 24.41 -28.51
C THR A 256 -4.69 23.91 -29.90
N ASP A 257 -3.49 24.21 -30.36
CA ASP A 257 -2.97 23.76 -31.66
C ASP A 257 -1.52 23.31 -31.46
N ILE A 258 -1.11 22.26 -32.16
CA ILE A 258 0.22 21.68 -32.00
C ILE A 258 0.90 21.73 -33.35
N SER A 259 2.04 22.43 -33.39
CA SER A 259 2.91 22.49 -34.56
C SER A 259 4.28 21.97 -34.17
N ASP A 260 4.56 20.73 -34.56
CA ASP A 260 5.81 20.05 -34.24
C ASP A 260 6.05 19.89 -32.73
N THR A 261 7.05 20.57 -32.18
CA THR A 261 7.33 20.63 -30.73
C THR A 261 6.74 21.86 -30.05
N THR A 262 6.01 22.70 -30.80
CA THR A 262 5.45 23.95 -30.29
C THR A 262 3.95 23.81 -30.06
N VAL A 263 3.51 24.11 -28.82
CA VAL A 263 2.10 24.16 -28.44
C VAL A 263 1.62 25.60 -28.48
N LYS A 264 0.58 25.86 -29.26
CA LYS A 264 -0.07 27.16 -29.40
C LYS A 264 -1.39 27.16 -28.64
N LEU A 265 -1.55 28.16 -27.77
CA LEU A 265 -2.69 28.35 -26.90
C LEU A 265 -3.34 29.69 -27.21
N LEU A 266 -4.54 29.66 -27.78
CA LEU A 266 -5.30 30.87 -28.10
C LEU A 266 -6.24 31.21 -26.96
N PHE A 267 -5.94 32.31 -26.25
CA PHE A 267 -6.78 32.84 -25.20
C PHE A 267 -7.69 33.94 -25.72
N SER A 268 -8.93 33.98 -25.22
CA SER A 268 -9.87 35.06 -25.51
C SER A 268 -10.85 35.24 -24.36
N ALA A 269 -10.86 36.45 -23.80
CA ALA A 269 -11.82 36.85 -22.78
C ALA A 269 -12.39 38.22 -23.14
N SER A 270 -13.71 38.30 -23.32
CA SER A 270 -14.40 39.57 -23.58
C SER A 270 -14.41 40.47 -22.35
N THR A 271 -14.52 39.90 -21.15
CA THR A 271 -14.50 40.61 -19.86
C THR A 271 -13.20 41.39 -19.66
N ALA A 272 -12.06 40.74 -19.91
CA ALA A 272 -10.74 41.37 -19.82
C ALA A 272 -10.33 42.16 -21.08
N PHE A 273 -11.21 42.22 -22.10
CA PHE A 273 -10.92 42.80 -23.41
C PHE A 273 -9.58 42.31 -23.99
N ALA A 274 -9.35 41.00 -23.92
CA ALA A 274 -8.07 40.38 -24.24
C ALA A 274 -8.23 39.22 -25.22
N LYS A 275 -7.37 39.18 -26.24
CA LYS A 275 -7.22 38.05 -27.15
C LYS A 275 -5.77 37.96 -27.61
N PHE A 276 -5.10 36.86 -27.31
CA PHE A 276 -3.72 36.64 -27.67
C PHE A 276 -3.44 35.14 -27.86
N GLU A 277 -2.44 34.83 -28.66
CA GLU A 277 -1.93 33.48 -28.86
C GLU A 277 -0.57 33.35 -28.16
N LEU A 278 -0.42 32.32 -27.34
CA LEU A 278 0.82 31.96 -26.66
C LEU A 278 1.38 30.71 -27.33
N ALA A 279 2.55 30.82 -27.94
CA ALA A 279 3.28 29.66 -28.47
C ALA A 279 4.39 29.26 -27.49
N LEU A 280 4.40 28.00 -27.07
CA LEU A 280 5.33 27.41 -26.13
C LEU A 280 6.16 26.36 -26.85
N SER A 281 7.47 26.54 -26.93
CA SER A 281 8.38 25.54 -27.48
C SER A 281 8.74 24.52 -26.41
N LEU A 282 8.36 23.26 -26.62
CA LEU A 282 8.62 22.18 -25.69
C LEU A 282 9.92 21.46 -26.06
N SER A 283 10.57 20.90 -25.05
CA SER A 283 11.68 19.96 -25.21
C SER A 283 11.46 18.75 -24.32
N ALA A 284 12.25 17.71 -24.54
CA ALA A 284 12.17 16.49 -23.74
C ALA A 284 12.52 16.68 -22.25
N ASP A 285 13.18 17.80 -21.93
CA ASP A 285 13.50 18.19 -20.55
C ASP A 285 12.30 18.80 -19.80
N TYR A 286 11.13 18.91 -20.44
CA TYR A 286 9.91 19.35 -19.79
C TYR A 286 9.57 18.46 -18.57
N PRO A 287 9.11 19.02 -17.43
CA PRO A 287 8.88 20.44 -17.15
C PRO A 287 10.09 21.14 -16.51
N SER A 288 11.27 20.51 -16.47
CA SER A 288 12.44 20.99 -15.73
C SER A 288 13.23 22.10 -16.44
N ALA A 289 13.18 22.16 -17.77
CA ALA A 289 13.86 23.19 -18.54
C ALA A 289 13.06 24.51 -18.60
N SER A 290 13.77 25.63 -18.86
CA SER A 290 13.13 26.90 -19.18
C SER A 290 12.29 26.75 -20.45
N LEU A 291 11.06 27.23 -20.42
CA LEU A 291 10.11 27.11 -21.52
C LEU A 291 10.22 28.34 -22.43
N PRO A 292 10.84 28.27 -23.62
CA PRO A 292 10.85 29.39 -24.55
C PRO A 292 9.43 29.64 -25.04
N PHE A 293 9.02 30.92 -25.09
CA PHE A 293 7.68 31.28 -25.51
C PHE A 293 7.68 32.54 -26.36
N THR A 294 6.63 32.69 -27.15
CA THR A 294 6.35 33.91 -27.93
C THR A 294 4.87 34.26 -27.78
N VAL A 295 4.56 35.56 -27.70
CA VAL A 295 3.18 36.05 -27.54
C VAL A 295 2.76 36.84 -28.76
N GLN A 296 1.68 36.41 -29.41
CA GLN A 296 1.04 37.16 -30.48
C GLN A 296 -0.27 37.78 -29.99
N ASN A 297 -0.20 39.06 -29.62
CA ASN A 297 -1.37 39.82 -29.17
C ASN A 297 -2.26 40.23 -30.36
N GLN A 298 -3.58 40.04 -30.23
CA GLN A 298 -4.59 40.47 -31.21
C GLN A 298 -5.46 41.60 -30.65
N ILE A 299 -5.83 41.53 -29.37
CA ILE A 299 -6.72 42.48 -28.68
C ILE A 299 -6.23 42.64 -27.24
N GLY A 300 -6.17 43.87 -26.74
CA GLY A 300 -5.73 44.20 -25.38
C GLY A 300 -4.25 44.57 -25.32
N ASN A 301 -3.69 44.64 -24.12
CA ASN A 301 -2.31 45.07 -23.86
C ASN A 301 -1.44 43.97 -23.23
N ILE A 302 -1.85 42.70 -23.34
CA ILE A 302 -1.10 41.57 -22.80
C ILE A 302 0.05 41.26 -23.76
N GLY A 303 1.28 41.45 -23.28
CA GLY A 303 2.51 41.17 -24.00
C GLY A 303 3.40 40.16 -23.29
N GLU A 304 4.64 40.04 -23.77
CA GLU A 304 5.62 39.09 -23.25
C GLU A 304 5.98 39.32 -21.78
N GLU A 305 6.04 40.58 -21.32
CA GLU A 305 6.38 40.91 -19.93
C GLU A 305 5.36 40.36 -18.93
N GLN A 306 4.06 40.52 -19.21
CA GLN A 306 2.99 40.04 -18.34
C GLN A 306 2.98 38.51 -18.29
N ILE A 307 3.19 37.86 -19.44
CA ILE A 307 3.25 36.40 -19.55
C ILE A 307 4.50 35.86 -18.85
N SER A 308 5.66 36.49 -19.05
CA SER A 308 6.93 36.15 -18.37
C SER A 308 6.79 36.20 -16.85
N ALA A 309 6.13 37.24 -16.33
CA ALA A 309 5.85 37.36 -14.89
C ALA A 309 4.98 36.20 -14.38
N VAL A 310 3.99 35.73 -15.16
CA VAL A 310 3.18 34.57 -14.80
C VAL A 310 4.00 33.29 -14.81
N LEU A 311 4.75 33.02 -15.89
CA LEU A 311 5.59 31.82 -16.03
C LEU A 311 6.64 31.71 -14.92
N SER A 312 7.25 32.82 -14.53
CA SER A 312 8.25 32.87 -13.45
C SER A 312 7.69 32.50 -12.08
N ASN A 313 6.38 32.66 -11.87
CA ASN A 313 5.71 32.29 -10.62
C ASN A 313 5.28 30.82 -10.59
N VAL A 314 5.36 30.08 -11.69
CA VAL A 314 4.96 28.67 -11.74
C VAL A 314 6.16 27.78 -11.44
N PRO A 315 6.15 27.00 -10.34
CA PRO A 315 7.23 26.06 -10.09
C PRO A 315 7.16 24.88 -11.06
N ALA A 316 8.29 24.55 -11.68
CA ALA A 316 8.47 23.36 -12.51
C ALA A 316 8.03 22.10 -11.74
N GLY A 317 7.27 21.21 -12.39
CA GLY A 317 6.82 19.97 -11.76
C GLY A 317 5.51 19.45 -12.33
N TYR A 318 4.85 18.56 -11.60
CA TYR A 318 3.63 17.90 -12.02
C TYR A 318 2.54 18.89 -12.47
N HIS A 319 1.88 18.61 -13.61
CA HIS A 319 0.87 19.49 -14.22
C HIS A 319 1.33 20.93 -14.47
N TYR A 320 2.54 21.11 -15.00
CA TYR A 320 3.13 22.45 -15.20
C TYR A 320 2.32 23.31 -16.18
N LEU A 321 1.97 22.77 -17.34
CA LEU A 321 1.21 23.47 -18.37
C LEU A 321 -0.20 23.85 -17.89
N ARG A 322 -0.90 22.93 -17.21
CA ARG A 322 -2.22 23.23 -16.62
C ARG A 322 -2.15 24.34 -15.58
N ARG A 323 -1.08 24.36 -14.77
CA ARG A 323 -0.86 25.42 -13.77
C ARG A 323 -0.55 26.77 -14.42
N ILE A 324 0.23 26.79 -15.50
CA ILE A 324 0.46 28.00 -16.31
C ILE A 324 -0.88 28.54 -16.83
N VAL A 325 -1.68 27.70 -17.51
CA VAL A 325 -2.97 28.10 -18.07
C VAL A 325 -3.91 28.62 -16.97
N SER A 326 -3.94 27.96 -15.81
CA SER A 326 -4.75 28.38 -14.67
C SER A 326 -4.34 29.74 -14.13
N LEU A 327 -3.03 30.01 -14.02
CA LEU A 327 -2.53 31.29 -13.53
C LEU A 327 -2.70 32.41 -14.56
N ILE A 328 -2.55 32.14 -15.86
CA ILE A 328 -2.88 33.10 -16.92
C ILE A 328 -4.35 33.48 -16.82
N HIS A 329 -5.23 32.49 -16.67
CA HIS A 329 -6.65 32.73 -16.51
C HIS A 329 -6.93 33.63 -15.29
N GLN A 330 -6.39 33.30 -14.13
CA GLN A 330 -6.62 34.03 -12.87
C GLN A 330 -6.05 35.44 -12.87
N ASN A 331 -4.82 35.63 -13.38
CA ASN A 331 -4.10 36.89 -13.25
C ASN A 331 -4.37 37.87 -14.41
N LEU A 332 -4.64 37.35 -15.62
CA LEU A 332 -4.70 38.17 -16.83
C LEU A 332 -6.08 38.20 -17.49
N LEU A 333 -6.95 37.22 -17.22
CA LEU A 333 -8.22 37.07 -17.92
C LEU A 333 -9.46 37.14 -17.01
N GLN A 334 -9.29 37.09 -15.69
CA GLN A 334 -10.34 37.42 -14.74
C GLN A 334 -10.35 38.92 -14.45
N ASP A 335 -11.52 39.48 -14.18
CA ASP A 335 -11.68 40.89 -13.84
C ASP A 335 -10.77 41.27 -12.65
N PRO A 336 -10.15 42.46 -12.66
CA PRO A 336 -9.56 43.00 -11.45
C PRO A 336 -10.68 43.15 -10.41
N ARG A 337 -10.53 42.49 -9.27
CA ARG A 337 -11.43 42.66 -8.12
C ARG A 337 -11.46 44.10 -7.63
#